data_AF-A0AA97AGU7-F1
#
_entry.id   AF-A0AA97AGU7-F1
#
_cell.length_a   1.000
_cell.length_b   1.000
_cell.length_c   1.000
_cell.angle_alpha   90.00
_cell.angle_beta   90.00
_cell.angle_gamma   90.00
#
_symmetry.space_group_name_H-M   'P 1'
#
loop_
_entity.id
_entity.type
_entity.pdbx_description
1 polymer ?
#
loop_
_entity_poly.entity_id
_entity_poly.type
_entity_poly.pdbx_seq_one_letter_code
_entity_poly.pdbx_strand_id
1 'polypeptide(L)'
;MIATSLAPTPATISIDSEATQVVLKAAAAELQARFMQECGESYRVEDLQAALNRWLELSVEALLDDVLFHTVEGDRAYAFNRRAFEMQMRKLQSTSSKCAIKAA
;
A
#
# COMPACT_ATOMS: atom_id res chain seq x y z
N MET A 1 0.52 -31.35 -20.36
CA MET A 1 -0.45 -30.38 -19.82
C MET A 1 0.35 -29.40 -18.97
N ILE A 2 0.57 -28.19 -19.47
CA ILE A 2 1.33 -27.16 -18.74
C ILE A 2 0.28 -26.35 -17.97
N ALA A 3 0.31 -26.45 -16.64
CA ALA A 3 -0.50 -25.63 -15.77
C ALA A 3 0.01 -24.19 -15.88
N THR A 4 -0.67 -23.37 -16.67
CA THR A 4 -0.45 -21.93 -16.72
C THR A 4 -0.87 -21.38 -15.37
N SER A 5 0.10 -21.15 -14.48
CA SER A 5 -0.11 -20.38 -13.26
C SER A 5 -0.50 -18.97 -13.67
N LEU A 6 -1.79 -18.65 -13.53
CA LEU A 6 -2.28 -17.28 -13.59
C LEU A 6 -1.75 -16.60 -12.33
N ALA A 7 -0.54 -16.05 -12.43
CA ALA A 7 -0.08 -15.07 -11.45
C ALA A 7 -1.17 -13.97 -11.38
N PRO A 8 -1.67 -13.62 -10.19
CA PRO A 8 -2.62 -12.53 -10.07
C PRO A 8 -1.96 -11.28 -10.62
N THR A 9 -2.55 -10.69 -11.66
CA THR A 9 -2.13 -9.37 -12.13
C THR A 9 -2.26 -8.41 -10.94
N PRO A 10 -1.18 -7.69 -10.55
CA PRO A 10 -1.28 -6.73 -9.47
C PRO A 10 -2.38 -5.74 -9.84
N ALA A 11 -3.36 -5.58 -8.95
CA ALA A 11 -4.40 -4.60 -9.14
C ALA A 11 -3.72 -3.22 -9.19
N THR A 12 -3.83 -2.52 -10.32
CA THR A 12 -3.28 -1.17 -10.44
C THR A 12 -3.99 -0.27 -9.43
N ILE A 13 -3.24 0.20 -8.44
CA ILE A 13 -3.79 1.06 -7.40
C ILE A 13 -3.81 2.48 -7.93
N SER A 14 -4.96 3.14 -7.84
CA SER A 14 -5.12 4.55 -8.17
C SER A 14 -5.64 5.31 -6.95
N ILE A 15 -5.00 6.42 -6.63
CA ILE A 15 -5.33 7.29 -5.50
C ILE A 15 -6.04 8.54 -6.02
N ASP A 16 -7.37 8.50 -6.12
CA ASP A 16 -8.18 9.56 -6.75
C ASP A 16 -9.14 10.26 -5.77
N SER A 17 -8.84 10.25 -4.47
CA SER A 17 -9.63 11.00 -3.49
C SER A 17 -9.31 12.49 -3.57
N GLU A 18 -10.33 13.34 -3.70
CA GLU A 18 -10.19 14.80 -3.69
C GLU A 18 -9.39 15.31 -2.48
N ALA A 19 -9.67 14.79 -1.29
CA ALA A 19 -8.94 15.14 -0.08
C ALA A 19 -7.44 14.79 -0.18
N THR A 20 -7.13 13.63 -0.78
CA THR A 20 -5.73 13.23 -1.02
C THR A 20 -5.07 14.13 -2.05
N GLN A 21 -5.74 14.48 -3.15
CA GLN A 21 -5.20 15.38 -4.16
C GLN A 21 -4.85 16.77 -3.60
N VAL A 22 -5.65 17.30 -2.66
CA VAL A 22 -5.35 18.54 -1.94
C VAL A 22 -4.05 18.42 -1.14
N VAL A 23 -3.88 17.32 -0.40
CA VAL A 23 -2.68 17.07 0.42
C VAL A 23 -1.44 16.87 -0.48
N LEU A 24 -1.57 16.14 -1.59
CA LEU A 24 -0.47 15.93 -2.53
C LEU A 24 -0.01 17.23 -3.19
N LYS A 25 -0.95 18.11 -3.55
CA LYS A 25 -0.63 19.43 -4.09
C LYS A 25 0.11 20.30 -3.08
N ALA A 26 -0.29 20.27 -1.81
CA ALA A 26 0.39 20.99 -0.74
C ALA A 26 1.83 20.46 -0.53
N ALA A 27 1.99 19.13 -0.48
CA ALA A 27 3.31 18.49 -0.37
C ALA A 27 4.21 18.79 -1.57
N ALA A 28 3.65 18.80 -2.79
CA ALA A 28 4.37 19.18 -4.00
C ALA A 28 4.89 20.63 -3.95
N ALA A 29 4.09 21.56 -3.44
CA ALA A 29 4.51 22.95 -3.25
C ALA A 29 5.64 23.07 -2.21
N GLU A 30 5.56 22.31 -1.12
CA GLU A 30 6.63 22.27 -0.12
C GLU A 30 7.94 21.69 -0.68
N LEU A 31 7.86 20.61 -1.46
CA LEU A 31 9.02 20.04 -2.16
C LEU A 31 9.64 21.02 -3.16
N GLN A 32 8.81 21.74 -3.92
CA GLN A 32 9.27 22.75 -4.84
C GLN A 32 10.07 23.85 -4.12
N ALA A 33 9.55 24.34 -2.99
CA ALA A 33 10.24 25.34 -2.19
C ALA A 33 11.58 24.82 -1.65
N ARG A 34 11.62 23.55 -1.23
CA ARG A 34 12.85 22.87 -0.77
C ARG A 34 13.88 22.73 -1.88
N PHE A 35 13.50 22.23 -3.05
CA PHE A 35 14.42 22.06 -4.17
C PHE A 35 14.96 23.40 -4.68
N MET A 36 14.14 24.45 -4.65
CA MET A 36 14.62 25.80 -4.95
C MET A 36 15.64 26.30 -3.93
N GLN A 37 15.41 26.05 -2.64
CA GLN A 37 16.30 26.51 -1.56
C GLN A 37 17.61 25.73 -1.51
N GLU A 38 17.57 24.41 -1.68
CA GLU A 38 18.69 23.51 -1.42
C GLU A 38 19.49 23.22 -2.71
N CYS A 39 18.82 23.09 -3.85
CA CYS A 39 19.42 22.69 -5.12
C CYS A 39 19.40 23.80 -6.19
N GLY A 40 18.66 24.89 -5.97
CA GLY A 40 18.45 25.93 -6.98
C GLY A 40 17.57 25.48 -8.16
N GLU A 41 16.88 24.35 -8.03
CA GLU A 41 16.05 23.76 -9.08
C GLU A 41 14.59 24.16 -8.91
N SER A 42 13.92 24.47 -10.02
CA SER A 42 12.49 24.80 -10.02
C SER A 42 11.73 23.79 -10.88
N TYR A 43 10.85 23.05 -10.22
CA TYR A 43 9.94 22.10 -10.85
C TYR A 43 8.53 22.68 -10.86
N ARG A 44 7.71 22.25 -11.82
CA ARG A 44 6.29 22.58 -11.79
C ARG A 44 5.62 21.78 -10.67
N VAL A 45 4.75 22.45 -9.91
CA VAL A 45 4.02 21.81 -8.81
C VAL A 45 3.17 20.64 -9.33
N GLU A 46 2.59 20.76 -10.53
CA GLU A 46 1.81 19.69 -11.14
C GLU A 46 2.65 18.42 -11.41
N ASP A 47 3.89 18.58 -11.86
CA ASP A 47 4.79 17.46 -12.16
C ASP A 47 5.24 16.77 -10.87
N LEU A 48 5.55 17.55 -9.83
CA LEU A 48 5.88 17.02 -8.50
C LEU A 48 4.67 16.31 -7.86
N GLN A 49 3.46 16.85 -8.02
CA GLN A 49 2.24 16.20 -7.55
C GLN A 49 2.02 14.87 -8.26
N ALA A 50 2.19 14.82 -9.59
CA ALA A 50 2.08 13.58 -10.36
C ALA A 50 3.13 12.55 -9.94
N ALA A 51 4.37 12.99 -9.70
CA ALA A 51 5.45 12.13 -9.22
C ALA A 51 5.16 11.58 -7.81
N LEU A 52 4.67 12.42 -6.89
CA LEU A 52 4.25 12.00 -5.55
C LEU A 52 3.11 10.98 -5.62
N ASN A 53 2.10 11.24 -6.44
CA ASN A 53 0.99 10.31 -6.61
C ASN A 53 1.49 8.94 -7.09
N ARG A 54 2.32 8.94 -8.14
CA ARG A 54 2.86 7.69 -8.69
C ARG A 54 3.74 6.96 -7.68
N TRP A 55 4.55 7.69 -6.91
CA TRP A 55 5.40 7.11 -5.87
C TRP A 55 4.55 6.45 -4.77
N LEU A 56 3.43 7.07 -4.38
CA LEU A 56 2.52 6.48 -3.40
C LEU A 56 1.83 5.22 -3.94
N GLU A 57 1.34 5.23 -5.17
CA GLU A 57 0.73 4.05 -5.80
C GLU A 57 1.69 2.85 -5.76
N LEU A 58 2.94 3.05 -6.21
CA LEU A 58 3.99 2.03 -6.18
C LEU A 58 4.32 1.59 -4.75
N SER A 59 4.32 2.52 -3.80
CA SER A 59 4.59 2.20 -2.39
C SER A 59 3.47 1.36 -1.79
N VAL A 60 2.20 1.63 -2.14
CA VAL A 60 1.07 0.81 -1.69
C VAL A 60 1.13 -0.58 -2.33
N GLU A 61 1.47 -0.68 -3.62
CA GLU A 61 1.65 -1.98 -4.29
C GLU A 61 2.72 -2.83 -3.58
N ALA A 62 3.89 -2.27 -3.31
CA ALA A 62 4.95 -2.96 -2.57
C ALA A 62 4.52 -3.37 -1.15
N LEU A 63 3.79 -2.50 -0.44
CA LEU A 63 3.25 -2.81 0.89
C LEU A 63 2.22 -3.95 0.86
N LEU A 64 1.41 -4.06 -0.20
CA LEU A 64 0.47 -5.17 -0.34
C LEU A 64 1.21 -6.48 -0.57
N ASP A 65 2.24 -6.48 -1.41
CA ASP A 65 3.08 -7.66 -1.64
C ASP A 65 3.72 -8.14 -0.33
N ASP A 66 4.27 -7.21 0.46
CA ASP A 66 4.82 -7.50 1.80
C ASP A 66 3.74 -8.06 2.75
N VAL A 67 2.55 -7.47 2.76
CA VAL A 67 1.43 -7.96 3.59
C VAL A 67 1.04 -9.37 3.19
N LEU A 68 0.92 -9.66 1.89
CA LEU A 68 0.60 -11.00 1.39
C LEU A 68 1.68 -12.00 1.79
N PHE A 69 2.95 -11.66 1.58
CA PHE A 69 4.08 -12.49 1.97
C PHE A 69 4.06 -12.82 3.48
N HIS A 70 3.94 -11.81 4.34
CA HIS A 70 3.98 -12.00 5.80
C HIS A 70 2.67 -12.57 6.40
N THR A 71 1.57 -12.58 5.64
CA THR A 71 0.32 -13.21 6.08
C THR A 71 0.25 -14.69 5.68
N VAL A 72 0.86 -15.07 4.54
CA VAL A 72 0.78 -16.44 3.99
C VAL A 72 2.04 -17.27 4.26
N GLU A 73 3.24 -16.70 4.08
CA GLU A 73 4.49 -17.46 3.94
C GLU A 73 5.60 -17.10 4.96
N GLY A 74 5.71 -15.83 5.36
CA GLY A 74 6.94 -15.28 5.96
C GLY A 74 7.06 -15.27 7.49
N ASP A 75 8.31 -15.03 7.96
CA ASP A 75 8.64 -14.66 9.34
C ASP A 75 7.90 -13.36 9.74
N ARG A 76 7.23 -13.38 10.89
CA ARG A 76 6.29 -12.36 11.33
C ARG A 76 6.96 -11.20 12.09
N ALA A 77 8.26 -11.28 12.34
CA ALA A 77 8.97 -10.34 13.20
C ALA A 77 9.14 -8.93 12.61
N TYR A 78 9.11 -8.77 11.28
CA TYR A 78 9.51 -7.52 10.60
C TYR A 78 8.44 -6.87 9.70
N ALA A 79 7.20 -7.35 9.74
CA ALA A 79 6.15 -6.80 8.89
C ALA A 79 5.69 -5.40 9.34
N PHE A 80 5.75 -4.42 8.43
CA PHE A 80 5.26 -3.06 8.66
C PHE A 80 3.77 -3.08 9.06
N ASN A 81 3.41 -2.31 10.10
CA ASN A 81 2.05 -2.22 10.64
C ASN A 81 1.37 -3.56 11.06
N ARG A 82 2.13 -4.64 11.25
CA ARG A 82 1.59 -5.97 11.60
C ARG A 82 0.64 -5.96 12.79
N ARG A 83 1.00 -5.25 13.86
CA ARG A 83 0.18 -5.17 15.08
C ARG A 83 -1.19 -4.55 14.79
N ALA A 84 -1.24 -3.50 13.95
CA ALA A 84 -2.49 -2.85 13.55
C ALA A 84 -3.35 -3.81 12.71
N PHE A 85 -2.73 -4.51 11.75
CA PHE A 85 -3.39 -5.54 10.95
C PHE A 85 -4.00 -6.64 11.83
N GLU A 86 -3.22 -7.22 12.75
CA GLU A 86 -3.70 -8.28 13.64
C GLU A 86 -4.81 -7.80 14.58
N MET A 87 -4.70 -6.59 15.13
CA MET A 87 -5.77 -6.00 15.95
C MET A 87 -7.06 -5.84 15.15
N GLN A 88 -6.96 -5.44 13.88
CA GLN A 88 -8.13 -5.31 13.02
C GLN A 88 -8.73 -6.69 12.68
N MET A 89 -7.90 -7.67 12.35
CA MET A 89 -8.36 -9.05 12.12
C MET A 89 -9.06 -9.67 13.34
N ARG A 90 -8.60 -9.38 14.56
CA ARG A 90 -9.27 -9.84 15.80
C ARG A 90 -10.65 -9.23 15.98
N LYS A 91 -10.85 -7.97 15.58
CA LYS A 91 -12.17 -7.29 15.63
C LYS A 91 -13.14 -7.87 14.60
N LEU A 92 -12.62 -8.32 13.47
CA LEU A 92 -13.41 -8.85 12.35
C LEU A 92 -13.95 -10.27 12.57
N GLN A 93 -13.87 -10.83 13.80
CA GLN A 93 -14.29 -12.19 14.21
C GLN A 93 -14.67 -13.12 13.05
N SER A 94 -13.83 -14.11 12.76
CA SER A 94 -14.19 -15.19 11.83
C SER A 94 -15.59 -15.72 12.16
N THR A 95 -16.51 -15.55 11.22
CA THR A 95 -17.85 -16.14 11.29
C THR A 95 -17.83 -17.66 11.13
N SER A 96 -16.65 -18.30 11.16
CA SER A 96 -16.53 -19.76 11.18
C SER A 96 -16.82 -20.34 12.57
N SER A 97 -18.05 -20.13 13.03
CA SER A 97 -18.71 -21.06 13.93
C SER A 97 -19.34 -22.17 13.08
N LYS A 98 -18.54 -23.20 12.74
CA LYS A 98 -18.93 -24.59 12.41
C LYS A 98 -17.98 -25.21 11.36
N CYS A 99 -16.84 -25.69 11.80
CA CYS A 99 -16.35 -26.98 11.29
C CYS A 99 -16.13 -27.88 12.50
N ALA A 100 -17.25 -28.39 13.04
CA ALA A 100 -17.22 -29.53 13.94
C ALA A 100 -16.84 -30.74 13.08
N ILE A 101 -15.55 -31.01 12.93
CA ILE A 101 -15.09 -32.31 12.48
C ILE A 101 -15.41 -33.25 13.64
N LYS A 102 -16.46 -34.04 13.43
CA LYS A 102 -16.84 -35.18 14.27
C LYS A 102 -15.60 -36.07 14.43
N ALA A 103 -15.01 -36.08 15.62
CA ALA A 103 -14.10 -37.15 16.01
C ALA A 103 -14.94 -38.42 16.20
N ALA A 104 -14.48 -39.51 15.60
CA ALA A 104 -15.11 -40.83 15.56
C ALA A 104 -15.28 -41.44 16.96
#